data_AF-A0A9W7JJ50-F1
#
_entry.id   AF-A0A9W7JJ50-F1
#
_cell.length_a   1.000
_cell.length_b   1.000
_cell.length_c   1.000
_cell.angle_alpha   90.00
_cell.angle_beta   90.00
_cell.angle_gamma   90.00
#
_symmetry.space_group_name_H-M   'P 1'
#
loop_
_entity.id
_entity.type
_entity.pdbx_description
1 polymer ?
#
loop_
_entity_poly.entity_id
_entity_poly.type
_entity_poly.pdbx_seq_one_letter_code
_entity_poly.pdbx_strand_id
1 'polypeptide(L)'
;MLTLPRYCSLASPQLLALHLITLWLWMVLRVVETVEAHCGYHFPWSLSNFLPLYGGSDFHDYHHRLLYTKSGNYSSTFVYMDWIFGTDKGYRKLKALKHNGVEDERKQT
;
A
#
# COMPACT_ATOMS: atom_id res chain seq x y z
N MET A 1 -9.60 4.70 17.97
CA MET A 1 -9.36 5.99 17.27
C MET A 1 -8.96 5.72 15.81
N LEU A 2 -9.78 5.01 15.02
CA LEU A 2 -9.40 4.49 13.69
C LEU A 2 -10.58 4.41 12.70
N THR A 3 -11.25 5.52 12.40
CA THR A 3 -12.24 5.57 11.30
C THR A 3 -12.14 6.80 10.41
N LEU A 4 -11.45 7.86 10.84
CA LEU A 4 -11.37 9.12 10.09
C LEU A 4 -10.67 9.07 8.70
N PRO A 5 -9.64 8.25 8.43
CA PRO A 5 -8.99 8.25 7.12
C PRO A 5 -9.88 7.70 5.98
N ARG A 6 -10.83 6.82 6.33
CA ARG A 6 -11.69 6.14 5.35
C ARG A 6 -12.85 7.01 4.87
N TYR A 7 -13.39 7.88 5.72
CA TYR A 7 -14.47 8.80 5.37
C TYR A 7 -14.02 9.96 4.48
N CYS A 8 -12.80 10.49 4.68
CA CYS A 8 -12.27 11.60 3.87
C CYS A 8 -12.10 11.21 2.38
N SER A 9 -11.77 9.95 2.11
CA SER A 9 -11.61 9.42 0.74
C SER A 9 -12.95 9.20 0.02
N LEU A 10 -14.02 8.87 0.76
CA LEU A 10 -15.35 8.64 0.20
C LEU A 10 -16.21 9.90 0.16
N ALA A 11 -15.80 10.97 0.83
CA ALA A 11 -16.55 12.22 0.87
C ALA A 11 -16.09 13.23 -0.19
N SER A 12 -14.88 13.09 -0.75
CA SER A 12 -14.31 14.10 -1.67
C SER A 12 -15.15 14.34 -2.92
N PRO A 13 -15.56 13.33 -3.72
CA PRO A 13 -16.37 13.59 -4.92
C PRO A 13 -17.79 14.07 -4.62
N GLN A 14 -18.40 13.54 -3.56
CA GLN A 14 -19.79 13.78 -3.19
C GLN A 14 -19.98 15.16 -2.55
N LEU A 15 -18.98 15.66 -1.81
CA LEU A 15 -19.00 17.01 -1.23
C LEU A 15 -18.69 18.11 -2.26
N LEU A 16 -17.98 17.78 -3.35
CA LEU A 16 -17.60 18.74 -4.40
C LEU A 16 -18.62 18.86 -5.54
N ALA A 17 -19.79 18.21 -5.44
CA ALA A 17 -20.84 18.22 -6.48
C ALA A 17 -20.28 17.98 -7.90
N LEU A 18 -19.32 17.05 -8.02
CA LEU A 18 -18.67 16.79 -9.29
C LEU A 18 -19.62 16.01 -10.21
N HIS A 19 -19.54 16.29 -11.52
CA HIS A 19 -20.28 15.57 -12.56
C HIS A 19 -20.22 14.04 -12.34
N LEU A 20 -21.31 13.35 -12.69
CA LEU A 20 -21.46 11.90 -12.53
C LEU A 20 -20.26 11.12 -13.10
N ILE A 21 -19.67 11.62 -14.18
CA ILE A 21 -18.46 11.07 -14.81
C ILE A 21 -17.26 11.08 -13.84
N THR A 22 -17.03 12.20 -13.15
CA THR A 22 -15.94 12.34 -12.18
C THR A 22 -16.13 11.42 -10.98
N LEU A 23 -17.38 11.23 -10.52
CA LEU A 23 -17.69 10.26 -9.48
C LEU A 23 -17.35 8.84 -9.93
N TRP A 24 -17.75 8.44 -11.14
CA TRP A 24 -17.45 7.10 -11.65
C TRP A 24 -15.96 6.87 -11.86
N LEU A 25 -15.24 7.85 -12.42
CA LEU A 25 -13.78 7.78 -12.55
C LEU A 25 -13.11 7.62 -11.18
N TRP A 26 -13.54 8.38 -10.18
CA TRP A 26 -13.05 8.24 -8.81
C TRP A 26 -13.32 6.84 -8.24
N MET A 27 -14.54 6.33 -8.40
CA MET A 27 -14.91 5.01 -7.90
C MET A 27 -14.08 3.91 -8.53
N VAL A 28 -13.85 3.96 -9.85
CA VAL A 28 -12.97 3.01 -10.55
C VAL A 28 -11.55 3.06 -9.97
N LEU A 29 -10.97 4.26 -9.81
CA LEU A 29 -9.64 4.42 -9.23
C LEU A 29 -9.54 3.83 -7.83
N ARG A 30 -10.52 4.09 -6.95
CA ARG A 30 -10.55 3.56 -5.57
C ARG A 30 -10.72 2.05 -5.50
N VAL A 31 -11.49 1.47 -6.42
CA VAL A 31 -11.64 0.01 -6.51
C VAL A 31 -10.34 -0.63 -6.97
N VAL A 32 -9.69 -0.07 -8.01
CA VAL A 32 -8.39 -0.58 -8.50
C VAL A 32 -7.33 -0.54 -7.40
N GLU A 33 -7.20 0.58 -6.68
CA GLU A 33 -6.29 0.70 -5.53
C GLU A 33 -6.58 -0.35 -4.45
N THR A 34 -7.85 -0.58 -4.13
CA THR A 34 -8.24 -1.55 -3.10
C THR A 34 -7.91 -2.98 -3.53
N VAL A 35 -8.18 -3.34 -4.79
CA VAL A 35 -7.86 -4.65 -5.35
C VAL A 35 -6.35 -4.85 -5.37
N GLU A 36 -5.57 -3.88 -5.85
CA GLU A 36 -4.11 -3.97 -5.90
C GLU A 36 -3.51 -4.23 -4.51
N ALA A 37 -4.01 -3.55 -3.46
CA ALA A 37 -3.51 -3.72 -2.11
C ALA A 37 -3.94 -5.01 -1.40
N HIS A 38 -5.05 -5.65 -1.81
CA HIS A 38 -5.65 -6.76 -1.05
C HIS A 38 -5.82 -8.07 -1.83
N CYS A 39 -5.58 -8.09 -3.14
CA CYS A 39 -5.70 -9.31 -3.92
C CYS A 39 -4.55 -10.31 -3.66
N GLY A 40 -3.49 -9.90 -2.97
CA GLY A 40 -2.31 -10.71 -2.68
C GLY A 40 -1.40 -10.94 -3.89
N TYR A 41 -1.72 -10.36 -5.05
CA TYR A 41 -0.91 -10.45 -6.26
C TYR A 41 -0.14 -9.16 -6.52
N HIS A 42 1.16 -9.30 -6.75
CA HIS A 42 2.01 -8.20 -7.17
C HIS A 42 2.15 -8.19 -8.69
N PHE A 43 1.29 -7.42 -9.37
CA PHE A 43 1.27 -7.37 -10.83
C PHE A 43 2.50 -6.63 -11.39
N PRO A 44 3.01 -7.01 -12.58
CA PRO A 44 4.14 -6.30 -13.19
C PRO A 44 3.81 -4.86 -13.61
N TRP A 45 2.54 -4.56 -13.89
CA TRP A 45 2.05 -3.21 -14.19
C TRP A 45 1.53 -2.45 -12.96
N SER A 46 1.75 -2.99 -11.76
CA SER A 46 1.32 -2.35 -10.51
C SER A 46 1.96 -0.96 -10.35
N LEU A 47 1.19 0.02 -9.86
CA LEU A 47 1.72 1.37 -9.60
C LEU A 47 2.85 1.33 -8.57
N SER A 48 2.82 0.37 -7.64
CA SER A 48 3.89 0.11 -6.67
C SER A 48 5.25 -0.23 -7.28
N ASN A 49 5.29 -0.68 -8.55
CA ASN A 49 6.56 -0.94 -9.26
C ASN A 49 7.19 0.33 -9.81
N PHE A 50 6.35 1.27 -10.26
CA PHE A 50 6.80 2.49 -10.94
C PHE A 50 7.03 3.64 -9.97
N LEU A 51 6.23 3.70 -8.90
CA LEU A 51 6.25 4.79 -7.93
C LEU A 51 6.77 4.31 -6.58
N PRO A 52 7.96 4.73 -6.14
CA PRO A 52 8.55 4.30 -4.87
C PRO A 52 7.79 4.78 -3.63
N LEU A 53 6.80 5.68 -3.82
CA LEU A 53 5.96 6.23 -2.77
C LEU A 53 4.62 5.48 -2.62
N TYR A 54 4.37 4.49 -3.48
CA TYR A 54 3.12 3.74 -3.55
C TYR A 54 3.33 2.29 -3.09
N GLY A 55 2.51 1.87 -2.13
CA GLY A 55 2.56 0.57 -1.48
C GLY A 55 1.56 -0.37 -2.13
N GLY A 56 2.05 -1.49 -2.67
CA GLY A 56 1.22 -2.55 -3.24
C GLY A 56 0.84 -3.62 -2.21
N SER A 57 0.38 -4.77 -2.70
CA SER A 57 -0.02 -5.94 -1.88
C SER A 57 1.02 -6.30 -0.81
N ASP A 58 2.30 -6.36 -1.16
CA ASP A 58 3.38 -6.73 -0.23
C ASP A 58 3.48 -5.82 1.01
N PHE A 59 3.25 -4.52 0.81
CA PHE A 59 3.30 -3.53 1.89
C PHE A 59 2.10 -3.70 2.82
N HIS A 60 0.92 -3.93 2.24
CA HIS A 60 -0.33 -4.11 2.97
C HIS A 60 -0.36 -5.46 3.71
N ASP A 61 0.12 -6.54 3.09
CA ASP A 61 0.24 -7.85 3.71
C ASP A 61 1.21 -7.84 4.89
N TYR A 62 2.30 -7.07 4.78
CA TYR A 62 3.21 -6.88 5.90
C TYR A 62 2.53 -6.18 7.08
N HIS A 63 1.68 -5.17 6.84
CA HIS A 63 0.87 -4.56 7.90
C HIS A 63 -0.02 -5.60 8.59
N HIS A 64 -0.74 -6.43 7.85
CA HIS A 64 -1.58 -7.49 8.42
C HIS A 64 -0.78 -8.51 9.23
N ARG A 65 0.42 -8.86 8.76
CA ARG A 65 1.34 -9.75 9.49
C ARG A 65 1.80 -9.15 10.82
N LEU A 66 1.94 -7.82 10.88
CA LEU A 66 2.35 -7.13 12.09
C LEU A 66 1.25 -7.10 13.15
N LEU A 67 -0.03 -7.01 12.78
CA LEU A 67 -1.17 -6.85 13.72
C LEU A 67 -1.10 -7.74 14.97
N TYR A 68 -0.56 -8.96 14.86
CA TYR A 68 -0.48 -9.94 15.95
C TYR A 68 0.83 -9.92 16.74
N THR A 69 1.88 -9.27 16.26
CA THR A 69 3.23 -9.36 16.84
C THR A 69 3.88 -8.02 17.15
N LYS A 70 3.57 -6.95 16.39
CA LYS A 70 4.13 -5.60 16.54
C LYS A 70 3.20 -4.54 15.93
N SER A 71 3.37 -3.26 16.29
CA SER A 71 2.63 -2.15 15.66
C SER A 71 3.52 -1.39 14.67
N GLY A 72 2.97 -0.97 13.53
CA GLY A 72 3.68 -0.20 12.50
C GLY A 72 3.04 -0.33 11.12
N ASN A 73 3.67 0.31 10.13
CA ASN A 73 3.27 0.24 8.72
C ASN A 73 1.78 0.57 8.51
N TYR A 74 1.34 1.73 9.00
CA TYR A 74 -0.07 2.08 9.15
C TYR A 74 -0.73 2.62 7.88
N SER A 75 0.05 3.13 6.93
CA SER A 75 -0.48 3.61 5.66
C SER A 75 -0.99 2.43 4.84
N SER A 76 -2.14 2.59 4.20
CA SER A 76 -2.67 1.55 3.32
C SER A 76 -1.99 1.53 1.95
N THR A 77 -1.59 2.70 1.46
CA THR A 77 -1.23 2.92 0.06
C THR A 77 -0.03 3.85 -0.07
N PHE A 78 0.04 4.92 0.73
CA PHE A 78 1.08 5.94 0.60
C PHE A 78 2.23 5.66 1.57
N VAL A 79 3.24 4.93 1.12
CA VAL A 79 4.38 4.48 1.96
C VAL A 79 5.15 5.64 2.57
N TYR A 80 5.20 6.77 1.87
CA TYR A 80 5.94 7.95 2.34
C TYR A 80 5.41 8.51 3.67
N MET A 81 4.14 8.30 3.99
CA MET A 81 3.58 8.64 5.30
C MET A 81 4.28 7.85 6.41
N ASP A 82 4.39 6.54 6.26
CA ASP A 82 5.12 5.72 7.23
C ASP A 82 6.62 6.01 7.24
N TRP A 83 7.20 6.46 6.13
CA TRP A 83 8.59 6.90 6.09
C TRP A 83 8.81 8.17 6.92
N ILE A 84 7.93 9.17 6.78
CA ILE A 84 7.96 10.43 7.55
C ILE A 84 7.81 10.16 9.05
N PHE A 85 6.88 9.29 9.43
CA PHE A 85 6.61 8.94 10.83
C PHE A 85 7.49 7.79 11.36
N GLY A 86 8.32 7.19 10.51
CA GLY A 86 9.28 6.15 10.88
C GLY A 86 8.68 4.79 11.24
N THR A 87 7.46 4.51 10.80
CA THR A 87 6.67 3.31 11.15
C THR A 87 6.86 2.14 10.17
N ASP A 88 7.60 2.33 9.07
CA ASP A 88 7.94 1.33 8.04
C ASP A 88 9.30 0.64 8.25
N LYS A 89 10.06 0.96 9.32
CA LYS A 89 11.42 0.44 9.55
C LYS A 89 11.51 -1.10 9.50
N GLY A 90 10.52 -1.77 10.08
CA GLY A 90 10.45 -3.23 10.06
C GLY A 90 10.24 -3.79 8.66
N TYR A 91 9.40 -3.14 7.85
CA TYR A 91 9.13 -3.53 6.47
C TYR A 91 10.41 -3.43 5.64
N ARG A 92 11.13 -2.30 5.73
CA ARG A 92 12.40 -2.10 5.03
C ARG A 92 13.45 -3.15 5.39
N LYS A 93 13.55 -3.51 6.67
CA LYS A 93 14.45 -4.59 7.12
C LYS A 93 14.07 -5.93 6.52
N LEU A 94 12.79 -6.29 6.50
CA LEU A 94 12.32 -7.54 5.88
C LEU A 94 12.63 -7.57 4.37
N LYS A 95 12.39 -6.46 3.67
CA LYS A 95 12.64 -6.36 2.23
C LYS A 95 14.12 -6.54 1.90
N ALA A 96 15.02 -5.93 2.69
CA ALA A 96 16.46 -6.12 2.54
C ALA A 96 16.90 -7.58 2.76
N LEU A 97 16.37 -8.25 3.79
CA LEU A 97 16.67 -9.66 4.04
C LEU A 97 16.22 -10.58 2.90
N LYS A 98 15.01 -10.36 2.37
CA LYS A 98 14.51 -11.12 1.20
C LYS A 98 15.39 -10.90 -0.03
N HIS A 99 15.82 -9.68 -0.28
CA HIS A 99 16.68 -9.35 -1.42
C HIS A 99 18.02 -10.07 -1.33
N ASN A 100 18.69 -10.01 -0.17
CA ASN A 100 19.98 -10.65 0.04
C ASN A 100 19.87 -12.19 -0.09
N GLY A 101 18.81 -12.80 0.44
CA GLY A 101 18.60 -14.25 0.30
C GLY A 101 18.45 -14.70 -1.16
N VAL A 102 17.75 -13.91 -1.98
CA VAL A 102 17.61 -14.17 -3.42
C VAL A 102 18.95 -14.02 -4.16
N GLU A 103 19.79 -13.07 -3.76
CA GLU A 103 21.14 -12.94 -4.32
C GLU A 103 22.03 -14.14 -3.99
N ASP A 104 21.96 -14.65 -2.77
CA ASP A 104 22.77 -15.78 -2.33
C ASP A 104 22.35 -17.09 -3.03
N GLU A 105 21.04 -17.32 -3.22
CA GLU A 105 20.54 -18.46 -4.03
C GLU A 105 21.00 -18.37 -5.49
N ARG A 106 20.97 -17.17 -6.11
CA ARG A 106 21.48 -16.98 -7.47
C ARG A 106 22.98 -17.23 -7.61
N LYS A 107 23.78 -16.99 -6.57
CA LYS A 107 25.23 -17.26 -6.60
C LYS A 107 25.57 -18.75 -6.46
N GLN A 108 24.64 -19.55 -5.94
CA GLN A 108 24.81 -21.00 -5.76
C GLN A 108 24.30 -21.84 -6.96
N THR A 109 23.70 -21.22 -7.97
CA THR A 109 23.21 -21.86 -9.20
C THR A 109 24.09 -21.53 -10.39
#